data_AF-A0A966NXM1-F1
#
_entry.id   AF-A0A966NXM1-F1
#
_cell.length_a   1.000
_cell.length_b   1.000
_cell.length_c   1.000
_cell.angle_alpha   90.00
_cell.angle_beta   90.00
_cell.angle_gamma   90.00
#
_symmetry.space_group_name_H-M   'P 1'
#
loop_
_entity.id
_entity.type
_entity.pdbx_description
1 polymer ?
#
loop_
_entity_poly.entity_id
_entity_poly.type
_entity_poly.pdbx_seq_one_letter_code
_entity_poly.pdbx_strand_id
1 'polypeptide(L)' 'SKQGKWVEMGSLITDEILNTFAVVGPPNHVAGELHRRYGDVIQRINFYAPYASDPTTWSSVIADIKSA' A
#
# COMPACT_ATOMS: atom_id res chain seq x y z
N SER A 1 20.28 -11.65 1.95
CA SER A 1 20.58 -11.27 3.35
C SER A 1 21.93 -11.82 3.81
N LYS A 2 22.10 -13.14 4.02
CA LYS A 2 23.38 -13.73 4.46
C LYS A 2 24.52 -13.72 3.42
N GLN A 3 24.18 -13.69 2.13
CA GLN A 3 25.14 -13.58 1.02
C GLN A 3 25.37 -12.12 0.56
N GLY A 4 24.82 -11.11 1.25
CA GLY A 4 25.01 -9.69 0.90
C GLY A 4 24.28 -9.17 -0.35
N LYS A 5 23.61 -10.03 -1.12
CA LYS A 5 22.94 -9.72 -2.40
C LYS A 5 21.59 -8.98 -2.30
N TRP A 6 21.50 -7.90 -1.53
CA TRP A 6 20.22 -7.23 -1.26
C TRP A 6 19.56 -6.59 -2.49
N VAL A 7 20.35 -5.97 -3.37
CA VAL A 7 19.81 -5.35 -4.60
C VAL A 7 19.24 -6.42 -5.54
N GLU A 8 19.96 -7.51 -5.75
CA GLU A 8 19.53 -8.63 -6.59
C GLU A 8 18.26 -9.28 -6.05
N MET A 9 18.14 -9.43 -4.72
CA MET A 9 16.90 -9.93 -4.10
C MET A 9 15.67 -9.08 -4.42
N GLY A 10 15.83 -7.76 -4.52
CA GLY A 10 14.73 -6.87 -4.93
C GLY A 10 14.20 -7.19 -6.33
N SER A 11 15.10 -7.54 -7.26
CA SER A 11 14.73 -7.89 -8.64
C SER A 11 13.98 -9.23 -8.78
N LEU A 12 13.98 -10.06 -7.74
CA LEU A 12 13.22 -11.31 -7.71
C LEU A 12 11.75 -11.10 -7.33
N ILE A 13 11.38 -9.91 -6.84
CA ILE A 13 9.99 -9.58 -6.53
C ILE A 13 9.31 -9.14 -7.82
N THR A 14 8.57 -10.06 -8.43
CA THR A 14 7.78 -9.78 -9.64
C THR A 14 6.52 -8.98 -9.32
N ASP A 15 5.91 -8.40 -10.35
CA ASP A 15 4.60 -7.75 -10.22
C ASP A 15 3.54 -8.72 -9.70
N GLU A 16 3.59 -9.99 -10.09
CA GLU A 16 2.68 -11.02 -9.59
C GLU A 16 2.80 -11.19 -8.07
N ILE A 17 4.04 -11.34 -7.57
CA ILE A 17 4.29 -11.44 -6.12
C ILE A 17 3.80 -10.16 -5.44
N LEU A 18 4.15 -8.99 -5.98
CA LEU A 18 3.76 -7.70 -5.39
C LEU A 18 2.23 -7.57 -5.30
N ASN A 19 1.50 -7.84 -6.39
CA ASN A 19 0.04 -7.75 -6.43
C ASN A 19 -0.67 -8.84 -5.61
N THR A 20 0.01 -9.94 -5.29
CA THR A 20 -0.53 -10.97 -4.39
C THR A 20 -0.62 -10.45 -2.96
N PHE A 21 0.41 -9.73 -2.48
CA PHE A 21 0.49 -9.31 -1.07
C PHE A 21 0.15 -7.84 -0.80
N ALA A 22 0.35 -6.95 -1.78
CA ALA A 22 0.18 -5.51 -1.59
C ALA A 22 -1.06 -4.97 -2.31
N VAL A 23 -1.56 -3.84 -1.79
CA VAL A 23 -2.42 -2.93 -2.56
C VAL A 23 -1.50 -2.07 -3.41
N VAL A 24 -1.64 -2.17 -4.73
CA VAL A 24 -0.84 -1.43 -5.71
C VAL A 24 -1.78 -0.63 -6.60
N GLY A 25 -1.53 0.66 -6.74
CA GLY A 25 -2.35 1.53 -7.58
C GLY A 25 -2.11 3.01 -7.30
N PRO A 26 -2.72 3.90 -8.11
CA PRO A 26 -2.71 5.32 -7.84
C PRO A 26 -3.47 5.62 -6.53
N PRO A 27 -3.16 6.73 -5.83
CA PRO A 27 -3.74 7.04 -4.52
C PRO A 27 -5.26 6.93 -4.46
N ASN A 28 -5.95 7.45 -5.48
CA ASN A 28 -7.41 7.43 -5.59
C ASN A 28 -8.04 6.02 -5.68
N HIS A 29 -7.26 4.95 -5.92
CA HIS A 29 -7.74 3.57 -5.93
C HIS A 29 -7.43 2.81 -4.63
N VAL A 30 -6.51 3.33 -3.81
CA VAL A 30 -5.99 2.63 -2.63
C VAL A 30 -7.09 2.32 -1.62
N ALA A 31 -8.00 3.27 -1.37
CA ALA A 31 -9.09 3.09 -0.41
C ALA A 31 -10.02 1.92 -0.77
N GLY A 32 -10.47 1.87 -2.03
CA GLY A 32 -11.33 0.79 -2.53
C GLY A 32 -10.65 -0.58 -2.47
N GLU A 33 -9.37 -0.66 -2.85
CA GLU A 33 -8.61 -1.91 -2.80
C GLU A 33 -8.33 -2.39 -1.37
N LEU A 34 -8.09 -1.48 -0.43
CA LEU A 34 -7.95 -1.81 0.99
C LEU A 34 -9.24 -2.42 1.54
N HIS A 35 -10.39 -1.80 1.25
CA HIS A 35 -11.68 -2.33 1.68
C HIS A 35 -11.96 -3.70 1.04
N ARG A 36 -11.75 -3.83 -0.29
CA ARG A 36 -11.98 -5.08 -1.02
C ARG A 36 -11.14 -6.25 -0.49
N ARG A 37 -9.87 -6.01 -0.14
CA ARG A 37 -8.95 -7.07 0.31
C ARG A 37 -9.02 -7.36 1.80
N TYR A 38 -9.30 -6.34 2.61
CA TYR A 38 -9.07 -6.42 4.04
C TYR A 38 -10.24 -5.90 4.90
N GLY A 39 -11.30 -5.36 4.32
CA GLY A 39 -12.38 -4.70 5.05
C GLY A 39 -13.11 -5.58 6.06
N ASP A 40 -13.04 -6.90 5.90
CA ASP A 40 -13.61 -7.91 6.79
C ASP A 40 -12.62 -8.46 7.85
N VAL A 41 -11.32 -8.19 7.70
CA VAL A 41 -10.27 -8.79 8.55
C VAL A 41 -9.44 -7.79 9.34
N ILE A 42 -9.38 -6.51 8.96
CA ILE A 42 -8.64 -5.47 9.69
C ILE A 42 -9.57 -4.39 10.26
N GLN A 43 -9.30 -3.95 11.49
CA GLN A 43 -10.03 -2.84 12.10
C GLN A 43 -9.27 -1.50 12.09
N ARG A 44 -7.96 -1.51 11.81
CA ARG A 44 -7.14 -0.31 11.90
C ARG A 44 -5.98 -0.33 10.92
N ILE A 45 -5.77 0.80 10.24
CA ILE A 45 -4.67 1.03 9.29
C ILE A 45 -3.87 2.24 9.77
N ASN A 46 -2.54 2.18 9.67
CA ASN A 46 -1.67 3.32 9.90
C ASN A 46 -0.90 3.64 8.62
N PHE A 47 -0.94 4.90 8.19
CA PHE A 47 -0.17 5.36 7.04
C PHE A 47 1.17 5.91 7.51
N TYR A 48 2.25 5.28 7.09
CA TYR A 48 3.58 5.89 7.14
C TYR A 48 3.84 6.58 5.80
N ALA A 49 3.18 7.72 5.59
CA ALA A 49 3.40 8.53 4.40
C ALA A 49 4.76 9.25 4.49
N PRO A 50 5.57 9.28 3.41
CA PRO A 50 6.84 10.00 3.43
C PRO A 50 6.61 11.50 3.70
N TYR A 51 7.50 12.09 4.50
CA TYR A 51 7.41 13.47 5.02
C TYR A 51 7.29 14.56 3.93
N ALA A 52 7.68 14.26 2.70
CA ALA A 52 7.56 15.15 1.54
C ALA A 52 6.38 14.74 0.63
N SER A 53 5.24 14.38 1.21
CA SER A 53 4.03 14.07 0.44
C SER A 53 3.09 15.27 0.39
N ASP A 54 2.43 15.46 -0.76
CA ASP A 54 1.37 16.44 -0.91
C ASP A 54 0.23 16.13 0.08
N PRO A 55 -0.06 17.03 1.04
CA PRO A 55 -1.10 16.83 2.04
C PRO A 55 -2.49 16.54 1.43
N THR A 56 -2.76 17.05 0.22
CA THR A 56 -4.06 16.87 -0.45
C THR A 56 -4.26 15.45 -0.96
N THR A 57 -3.18 14.78 -1.37
CA THR A 57 -3.24 13.40 -1.88
C THR A 57 -3.69 12.43 -0.79
N TRP A 58 -3.04 12.45 0.37
CA TRP A 58 -3.33 11.49 1.44
C TRP A 58 -4.60 11.83 2.22
N SER A 59 -4.96 13.12 2.33
CA SER A 59 -6.22 13.50 2.98
C SER A 59 -7.45 12.95 2.25
N SER A 60 -7.47 12.95 0.91
CA SER A 60 -8.54 12.32 0.13
C SER A 60 -8.60 10.81 0.39
N VAL A 61 -7.46 10.12 0.31
CA VAL A 61 -7.41 8.66 0.55
C VAL A 61 -7.91 8.29 1.95
N ILE A 62 -7.52 9.06 2.96
CA ILE A 62 -7.97 8.84 4.34
C ILE A 62 -9.47 9.11 4.48
N ALA A 63 -10.01 10.11 3.79
CA ALA A 63 -11.45 10.38 3.77
C ALA A 63 -12.23 9.22 3.14
N ASP A 64 -11.75 8.69 2.02
CA ASP A 64 -12.38 7.57 1.30
C ASP A 64 -12.32 6.27 2.11
N ILE A 65 -11.24 6.02 2.86
CA ILE A 65 -11.14 4.85 3.75
C ILE A 65 -12.14 4.93 4.91
N LYS A 66 -12.46 6.14 5.40
CA LYS A 66 -13.37 6.34 6.52
C LYS A 66 -14.85 6.29 6.14
N SER A 67 -15.17 6.48 4.86
CA SER A 67 -16.54 6.53 4.36
C SER A 67 -17.06 5.18 3.85
N ALA A 68 -16.17 4.20 3.65
CA ALA A 68 -16.48 2.81 3.32
C ALA A 68 -16.79 1.99 4.59
#